data_AF-A0A959RRF0-F1
#
_entry.id   AF-A0A959RRF0-F1
#
_cell.length_a   1.000
_cell.length_b   1.000
_cell.length_c   1.000
_cell.angle_alpha   90.00
_cell.angle_beta   90.00
_cell.angle_gamma   90.00
#
_symmetry.space_group_name_H-M   'P 1'
#
loop_
_entity.id
_entity.type
_entity.pdbx_description
1 polymer ?
#
loop_
_entity_poly.entity_id
_entity_poly.type
_entity_poly.pdbx_seq_one_letter_code
_entity_poly.pdbx_strand_id
1 'polypeptide(L)'
;MKKFQIFIVIIFLSSLVNGQRIKDICYFKGISSEQLIGYGLVVGLSGTGDSYRSTFTVQSVTSMLKRFGITVPDANLRTRNVAAVMVTAKVNNLAKQGSEFDVSVSSMGDAKSLMGGTLLMTPLSKNDGNVFVIF
;
A
#
# COMPACT_ATOMS: atom_id res chain seq x y z
N MET A 1 -6.40 -37.52 -59.01
CA MET A 1 -5.15 -37.20 -58.29
C MET A 1 -5.11 -35.75 -57.77
N LYS A 2 -5.39 -34.71 -58.57
CA LYS A 2 -5.36 -33.30 -58.12
C LYS A 2 -6.24 -32.97 -56.89
N LYS A 3 -7.46 -33.53 -56.81
CA LYS A 3 -8.36 -33.34 -55.65
C LYS A 3 -7.77 -33.87 -54.33
N PHE A 4 -7.00 -34.95 -54.39
CA PHE A 4 -6.35 -35.54 -53.21
C PHE A 4 -5.16 -34.69 -52.73
N GLN A 5 -4.38 -34.13 -53.67
CA GLN A 5 -3.32 -33.17 -53.34
C GLN A 5 -3.86 -31.90 -52.68
N ILE A 6 -4.99 -31.38 -53.17
CA ILE A 6 -5.66 -30.21 -52.56
C ILE A 6 -6.07 -30.50 -51.11
N PHE A 7 -6.58 -31.71 -50.85
CA PHE A 7 -7.02 -32.10 -49.51
C PHE A 7 -5.86 -32.18 -48.50
N ILE A 8 -4.70 -32.72 -48.91
CA ILE A 8 -3.49 -32.78 -48.08
C ILE A 8 -2.97 -31.38 -47.74
N VAL A 9 -3.01 -30.45 -48.71
CA VAL A 9 -2.57 -29.07 -48.49
C VAL A 9 -3.47 -28.37 -47.46
N ILE A 10 -4.78 -28.60 -47.50
CA ILE A 10 -5.73 -28.02 -46.53
C ILE A 10 -5.46 -28.51 -45.10
N ILE A 11 -5.13 -29.80 -44.93
CA ILE A 11 -4.78 -30.36 -43.61
C ILE A 11 -3.50 -29.71 -43.07
N PHE A 12 -2.48 -29.52 -43.91
CA PHE A 12 -1.22 -28.90 -43.50
C PHE A 12 -1.36 -27.42 -43.14
N LEU A 13 -2.30 -26.69 -43.77
CA LEU A 13 -2.59 -25.30 -43.40
C LEU A 13 -3.29 -25.19 -42.05
N SER A 14 -4.09 -26.19 -41.66
CA SER A 14 -4.83 -26.16 -40.40
C SER A 14 -3.94 -26.29 -39.15
N SER A 15 -2.75 -26.90 -39.26
CA SER A 15 -1.79 -27.02 -38.16
C SER A 15 -0.97 -25.75 -37.87
N LEU A 16 -1.08 -24.73 -38.73
CA LEU A 16 -0.43 -23.43 -38.53
C LEU A 16 -1.22 -22.46 -37.65
N VAL A 17 -2.44 -22.84 -37.23
CA VAL A 17 -3.28 -22.01 -36.37
C VAL A 17 -2.81 -22.12 -34.91
N ASN A 18 -2.13 -21.09 -34.43
CA ASN A 18 -1.77 -20.94 -33.02
C ASN A 18 -2.84 -20.09 -32.31
N GLY A 19 -3.45 -20.64 -31.26
CA GLY A 19 -4.40 -19.89 -30.44
C GLY A 19 -3.70 -18.90 -29.52
N GLN A 20 -3.81 -17.60 -29.80
CA GLN A 20 -3.37 -16.54 -28.91
C GLN A 20 -4.42 -16.30 -27.82
N ARG A 21 -4.04 -16.22 -26.54
CA ARG A 21 -5.01 -15.88 -25.49
C ARG A 21 -5.33 -14.40 -25.58
N ILE A 22 -6.61 -14.03 -25.44
CA ILE A 22 -7.06 -12.62 -25.46
C ILE A 22 -6.28 -11.78 -24.44
N LYS A 23 -5.97 -12.33 -23.26
CA LYS A 23 -5.17 -11.66 -22.22
C LYS A 23 -3.73 -11.32 -22.64
N ASP A 24 -3.19 -11.96 -23.67
CA ASP A 24 -1.81 -11.75 -24.14
C ASP A 24 -1.74 -10.65 -25.22
N ILE A 25 -2.88 -10.19 -25.74
CA ILE A 25 -2.98 -9.18 -26.81
C ILE A 25 -3.91 -8.01 -26.47
N CYS A 26 -4.41 -7.93 -25.24
CA CYS A 26 -5.34 -6.90 -24.80
C CYS A 26 -4.92 -6.35 -23.44
N TYR A 27 -5.01 -5.03 -23.28
CA TYR A 27 -4.88 -4.33 -22.00
C TYR A 27 -6.26 -3.88 -21.54
N PHE A 28 -6.55 -3.93 -20.24
CA PHE A 28 -7.78 -3.33 -19.72
C PHE A 28 -7.68 -1.81 -19.84
N LYS A 29 -8.60 -1.21 -20.59
CA LYS A 29 -8.76 0.25 -20.66
C LYS A 29 -9.26 0.74 -19.30
N GLY A 30 -8.53 1.67 -18.67
CA GLY A 30 -8.93 2.25 -17.38
C GLY A 30 -8.30 1.62 -16.14
N ILE A 31 -7.20 0.87 -16.26
CA ILE A 31 -6.36 0.53 -15.09
C ILE A 31 -5.66 1.82 -14.64
N SER A 32 -6.38 2.65 -13.89
CA SER A 32 -5.80 3.75 -13.14
C SER A 32 -5.50 3.25 -11.73
N SER A 33 -4.27 3.48 -11.27
CA SER A 33 -3.91 3.29 -9.87
C SER A 33 -4.07 4.62 -9.14
N GLU A 34 -4.75 4.60 -8.01
CA GLU A 34 -4.80 5.73 -7.09
C GLU A 34 -3.75 5.55 -6.00
N GLN A 35 -3.04 6.64 -5.70
CA GLN A 35 -2.11 6.67 -4.59
C GLN A 35 -2.86 7.08 -3.33
N LEU A 36 -2.64 6.31 -2.27
CA LEU A 36 -3.15 6.60 -0.94
C LEU A 36 -1.98 7.00 -0.04
N ILE A 37 -2.22 7.98 0.82
CA ILE A 37 -1.24 8.47 1.79
C ILE A 37 -1.94 8.60 3.13
N GLY A 38 -1.27 8.17 4.19
CA GLY A 38 -1.71 8.35 5.56
C GLY A 38 -0.56 8.66 6.49
N TYR A 39 -0.91 9.30 7.60
CA TYR A 39 0.01 9.61 8.67
C TYR A 39 -0.35 8.74 9.88
N GLY A 40 0.59 7.93 10.32
CA GLY A 40 0.38 6.90 11.33
C GLY A 40 1.43 6.92 12.44
N LEU A 41 1.22 6.05 13.41
CA LEU A 41 2.17 5.81 14.50
C LEU A 41 2.49 4.32 14.57
N VAL A 42 3.77 3.97 14.61
CA VAL A 42 4.23 2.61 14.91
C VAL A 42 4.65 2.57 16.37
N VAL A 43 4.12 1.63 17.14
CA VAL A 43 4.42 1.45 18.58
C VAL A 43 5.04 0.08 18.85
N GLY A 44 5.60 -0.10 20.04
CA GLY A 44 6.21 -1.37 20.43
C GLY A 44 7.61 -1.57 19.87
N LEU A 45 8.27 -0.49 19.42
CA LEU A 45 9.65 -0.55 18.96
C LEU A 45 10.60 -0.78 20.14
N SER A 46 11.62 -1.61 19.95
CA SER A 46 12.60 -1.97 20.99
C SER A 46 13.69 -0.91 21.16
N GLY A 47 13.28 0.34 21.42
CA GLY A 47 14.21 1.47 21.53
C GLY A 47 14.73 2.01 20.19
N THR A 48 14.19 1.55 19.06
CA THR A 48 14.57 1.99 17.70
C THR A 48 13.65 3.03 17.10
N GLY A 49 12.62 3.46 17.83
CA GLY A 49 11.72 4.55 17.44
C GLY A 49 12.39 5.92 17.49
N ASP A 50 11.58 6.95 17.26
CA ASP A 50 12.07 8.33 17.12
C ASP A 50 12.70 8.84 18.41
N SER A 51 13.67 9.74 18.29
CA SER A 51 14.19 10.47 19.45
C SER A 51 13.26 11.61 19.84
N TYR A 52 13.46 12.17 21.04
CA TYR A 52 12.69 13.32 21.53
C TYR A 52 12.86 14.57 20.65
N ARG A 53 13.83 14.57 19.73
CA ARG A 53 14.06 15.65 18.77
C ARG A 53 13.08 15.63 17.60
N SER A 54 12.40 14.52 17.35
CA SER A 54 11.33 14.46 16.36
C SER A 54 10.05 15.10 16.91
N THR A 55 9.93 16.41 16.71
CA THR A 55 8.78 17.21 17.17
C THR A 55 7.46 16.71 16.60
N PHE A 56 7.48 16.21 15.37
CA PHE A 56 6.30 15.62 14.71
C PHE A 56 5.76 14.40 15.46
N THR A 57 6.65 13.52 15.94
CA THR A 57 6.27 12.31 16.67
C THR A 57 5.66 12.64 18.03
N VAL A 58 6.27 13.56 18.77
CA VAL A 58 5.75 14.04 20.06
C VAL A 58 4.36 14.64 19.87
N GLN A 59 4.21 15.59 18.93
CA GLN A 59 2.93 16.26 18.67
C GLN A 59 1.83 15.28 18.23
N SER A 60 2.21 14.23 17.49
CA SER A 60 1.27 13.24 16.98
C SER A 60 0.78 12.29 18.05
N VAL A 61 1.69 11.81 18.90
CA VAL A 61 1.33 11.01 20.07
C VAL A 61 0.45 11.82 21.02
N THR A 62 0.81 13.09 21.28
CA THR A 62 -0.01 13.98 22.12
C THR A 62 -1.40 14.20 21.52
N SER A 63 -1.50 14.44 20.21
CA SER A 63 -2.79 14.64 19.53
C SER A 63 -3.66 13.38 19.55
N MET A 64 -3.04 12.20 19.37
CA MET A 64 -3.73 10.92 19.47
C MET A 64 -4.25 10.69 20.89
N LEU A 65 -3.41 10.86 21.90
CA LEU A 65 -3.80 10.67 23.30
C LEU A 65 -4.89 11.66 23.71
N LYS A 66 -4.82 12.91 23.22
CA LYS A 66 -5.87 13.90 23.42
C LYS A 66 -7.22 13.49 22.83
N ARG A 67 -7.24 12.82 21.67
CA ARG A 67 -8.47 12.23 21.10
C ARG A 67 -9.08 11.13 21.99
N PHE A 68 -8.25 10.44 22.77
CA PHE A 68 -8.70 9.46 23.77
C PHE A 68 -8.96 10.09 25.15
N GLY A 69 -8.95 11.42 25.27
CA GLY A 69 -9.18 12.13 26.54
C GLY A 69 -7.97 12.11 27.49
N ILE A 70 -6.81 11.63 27.05
CA ILE A 70 -5.59 11.55 27.84
C ILE A 70 -4.75 12.80 27.57
N THR A 71 -4.51 13.58 28.61
CA THR A 71 -3.62 14.76 28.52
C THR A 71 -2.23 14.36 28.99
N VAL A 72 -1.23 14.47 28.11
CA VAL A 72 0.16 14.15 28.44
C VAL A 72 0.96 15.45 28.58
N PRO A 73 1.70 15.66 29.67
CA PRO A 73 2.67 16.76 29.75
C PRO A 73 3.84 16.50 28.79
N ASP A 74 4.21 17.51 27.99
CA ASP A 74 5.19 17.42 26.87
C ASP A 74 6.54 16.80 27.24
N ALA A 75 6.90 16.74 28.53
CA ALA A 75 8.24 16.36 28.99
C ALA A 75 8.53 14.85 29.14
N ASN A 76 7.52 13.96 29.06
CA ASN A 76 7.70 12.55 29.49
C ASN A 76 7.42 11.47 28.42
N LEU A 77 7.24 11.85 27.16
CA LEU A 77 7.05 10.85 26.10
C LEU A 77 8.36 10.11 25.81
N ARG A 78 8.40 8.82 26.16
CA ARG A 78 9.49 7.89 25.77
C ARG A 78 9.39 7.59 24.28
N THR A 79 9.84 8.51 23.45
CA THR A 79 9.74 8.44 21.98
C THR A 79 10.48 7.24 21.38
N ARG A 80 11.50 6.69 22.04
CA ARG A 80 12.29 5.57 21.48
C ARG A 80 11.50 4.27 21.24
N ASN A 81 10.28 4.14 21.76
CA ASN A 81 9.40 2.99 21.50
C ASN A 81 8.27 3.29 20.50
N VAL A 82 8.23 4.51 19.96
CA VAL A 82 7.20 4.98 19.03
C VAL A 82 7.84 5.70 17.85
N ALA A 83 7.32 5.52 16.65
CA ALA A 83 7.76 6.28 15.48
C ALA A 83 6.56 6.89 14.76
N ALA A 84 6.72 8.15 14.34
CA ALA A 84 5.86 8.78 13.36
C ALA A 84 6.18 8.20 11.98
N VAL A 85 5.16 7.72 11.29
CA VAL A 85 5.35 7.08 9.98
C VAL A 85 4.42 7.65 8.93
N MET A 86 4.91 7.65 7.70
CA MET A 86 4.12 7.85 6.51
C MET A 86 3.78 6.49 5.93
N VAL A 87 2.49 6.26 5.70
CA VAL A 87 1.98 5.05 5.06
C VAL A 87 1.57 5.44 3.65
N THR A 88 2.11 4.74 2.66
CA THR A 88 1.78 4.95 1.25
C THR A 88 1.31 3.64 0.64
N ALA A 89 0.31 3.72 -0.24
CA ALA A 89 -0.21 2.56 -0.93
C ALA A 89 -0.60 2.91 -2.36
N LYS A 90 -0.62 1.93 -3.24
CA LYS A 90 -1.18 2.05 -4.59
C LYS A 90 -2.32 1.07 -4.74
N VAL A 91 -3.53 1.58 -4.92
CA VAL A 91 -4.73 0.77 -5.11
C VAL A 91 -5.19 0.87 -6.56
N ASN A 92 -5.57 -0.26 -7.15
CA ASN A 92 -6.19 -0.27 -8.47
C ASN A 92 -7.66 0.18 -8.33
N ASN A 93 -8.15 1.05 -9.22
CA ASN A 93 -9.56 1.49 -9.22
C ASN A 93 -10.57 0.36 -9.45
N LEU A 94 -10.11 -0.83 -9.81
CA LEU A 94 -10.93 -2.04 -9.93
C LEU A 94 -10.99 -2.88 -8.64
N ALA A 95 -10.27 -2.48 -7.59
CA ALA A 95 -10.29 -3.18 -6.31
C ALA A 95 -11.70 -3.14 -5.70
N LYS A 96 -12.20 -4.30 -5.28
CA LYS A 96 -13.49 -4.45 -4.59
C LYS A 96 -13.31 -4.40 -3.09
N GLN A 97 -14.39 -4.15 -2.35
CA GLN A 97 -14.37 -4.27 -0.88
C GLN A 97 -13.85 -5.65 -0.46
N GLY A 98 -12.90 -5.66 0.50
CA GLY A 98 -12.21 -6.86 0.95
C GLY A 98 -10.99 -7.27 0.10
N SER A 99 -10.64 -6.49 -0.93
CA SER A 99 -9.39 -6.70 -1.66
C SER A 99 -8.20 -6.26 -0.81
N GLU A 100 -7.18 -7.10 -0.75
CA GLU A 100 -5.90 -6.77 -0.11
C GLU A 100 -5.01 -5.99 -1.08
N PHE A 101 -4.19 -5.10 -0.54
CA PHE A 101 -3.18 -4.36 -1.28
C PHE A 101 -1.97 -4.07 -0.40
N ASP A 102 -0.81 -3.95 -1.03
CA ASP A 102 0.44 -3.70 -0.32
C ASP A 102 0.54 -2.25 0.14
N VAL A 103 1.08 -2.06 1.34
CA VAL A 103 1.38 -0.76 1.93
C VAL A 103 2.87 -0.66 2.21
N SER A 104 3.43 0.53 1.99
CA SER A 104 4.79 0.88 2.37
C SER A 104 4.75 1.84 3.55
N VAL A 105 5.40 1.45 4.65
CA VAL A 105 5.49 2.22 5.88
C VAL A 105 6.91 2.74 6.02
N SER A 106 7.05 4.07 6.07
CA SER A 106 8.35 4.75 6.16
C SER A 106 8.39 5.64 7.38
N SER A 107 9.52 5.63 8.11
CA SER A 107 9.74 6.57 9.21
C SER A 107 9.77 8.00 8.69
N MET A 108 9.07 8.90 9.36
CA MET A 108 9.16 10.34 9.10
C MET A 108 10.20 11.04 9.98
N GLY A 109 10.50 10.47 11.15
CA GLY A 109 11.49 10.97 12.08
C GLY A 109 12.84 10.27 11.93
N ASP A 110 13.59 10.26 13.03
CA ASP A 110 14.93 9.68 13.15
C ASP A 110 14.94 8.26 13.73
N ALA A 111 13.81 7.54 13.67
CA ALA A 111 13.75 6.12 14.03
C ALA A 111 14.79 5.31 13.24
N LYS A 112 15.53 4.47 13.97
CA LYS A 112 16.57 3.59 13.43
C LYS A 112 15.99 2.37 12.73
N SER A 113 14.83 1.89 13.19
CA SER A 113 14.15 0.71 12.63
C SER A 113 12.69 0.68 13.09
N LEU A 114 11.80 0.30 12.18
CA LEU A 114 10.39 0.04 12.44
C LEU A 114 10.10 -1.45 12.73
N MET A 115 11.13 -2.31 12.65
CA MET A 115 10.99 -3.75 12.80
C MET A 115 10.52 -4.13 14.21
N GLY A 116 9.58 -5.07 14.29
CA GLY A 116 8.98 -5.52 15.55
C GLY A 116 7.93 -4.57 16.12
N GLY A 117 7.73 -3.40 15.49
CA GLY A 117 6.66 -2.49 15.84
C GLY A 117 5.33 -2.89 15.23
N THR A 118 4.25 -2.36 15.79
CA THR A 118 2.88 -2.48 15.28
C THR A 118 2.39 -1.12 14.81
N LEU A 119 1.92 -1.05 13.57
CA LEU A 119 1.25 0.13 13.04
C LEU A 119 -0.10 0.28 13.71
N LEU A 120 -0.34 1.44 14.32
CA LEU A 120 -1.66 1.80 14.85
C LEU A 120 -2.60 2.15 13.71
N MET A 121 -3.89 2.05 14.02
CA MET A 121 -4.95 2.27 13.03
C MET A 121 -4.76 3.61 12.31
N THR A 122 -4.56 3.57 10.99
CA THR A 122 -4.13 4.72 10.18
C THR A 122 -5.09 4.94 9.01
N PRO A 123 -5.78 6.09 8.95
CA PRO A 123 -6.59 6.43 7.79
C PRO A 123 -5.68 6.75 6.60
N LEU A 124 -5.98 6.17 5.44
CA LEU A 124 -5.33 6.49 4.18
C LEU A 124 -6.29 7.30 3.30
N SER A 125 -5.84 8.46 2.87
CA SER A 125 -6.60 9.37 2.00
C SER A 125 -6.05 9.34 0.57
N LYS A 126 -6.92 9.60 -0.40
CA LYS A 126 -6.50 9.85 -1.79
C LYS A 126 -5.94 11.27 -1.92
N ASN A 127 -5.49 11.61 -3.13
CA ASN A 127 -5.05 12.96 -3.48
C ASN A 127 -6.11 14.06 -3.26
N ASP A 128 -7.40 13.70 -3.17
CA ASP A 128 -8.51 14.63 -2.89
C ASP A 128 -8.72 14.88 -1.38
N GLY A 129 -7.96 14.20 -0.51
CA GLY A 129 -8.08 14.30 0.95
C GLY A 129 -9.15 13.40 1.57
N ASN A 130 -10.01 12.76 0.77
CA ASN A 130 -11.04 11.87 1.27
C ASN A 130 -10.43 10.57 1.78
N VAL A 131 -10.81 10.18 3.00
CA VAL A 131 -10.38 8.91 3.60
C VAL A 131 -10.99 7.76 2.79
N PHE A 132 -10.13 6.94 2.20
CA PHE A 132 -10.53 5.81 1.37
C PHE A 132 -10.63 4.52 2.18
N VAL A 133 -9.66 4.29 3.06
CA VAL A 133 -9.54 3.06 3.87
C VAL A 133 -8.90 3.37 5.21
N ILE A 134 -9.10 2.47 6.14
CA ILE A 134 -8.50 2.48 7.47
C ILE A 134 -7.70 1.18 7.59
N PHE A 135 -6.39 1.31 7.81
CA PHE A 135 -5.48 0.20 8.06
C PHE A 135 -5.33 -0.03 9.56
#